data_AF-A0A9E0Q5B8-F1
#
_entry.id   AF-A0A9E0Q5B8-F1
#
_cell.length_a   1.000
_cell.length_b   1.000
_cell.length_c   1.000
_cell.angle_alpha   90.00
_cell.angle_beta   90.00
_cell.angle_gamma   90.00
#
_symmetry.space_group_name_H-M   'P 1'
#
loop_
_entity.id
_entity.type
_entity.pdbx_description
1 polymer ?
#
loop_
_entity_poly.entity_id
_entity_poly.type
_entity_poly.pdbx_seq_one_letter_code
_entity_poly.pdbx_strand_id
1 'polypeptide(L)'
;FIGKAAALKEKQDGPKRTRICMQVDATDTDVMGDEPIWVDGKVVGWVTSGGYGHGVDQSLAQGYVPTELVKPDMQMEIEILGERRVARLQTEPPFDPQALRMRM
;
A
#
# COMPACT_ATOMS: atom_id res chain seq x y z
N PHE A 1 0.28 -1.94 29.48
CA PHE A 1 0.53 -0.63 28.84
C PHE A 1 -0.80 0.05 28.55
N ILE A 2 -0.80 1.38 28.47
CA ILE A 2 -1.99 2.19 28.12
C ILE A 2 -2.48 1.78 26.73
N GLY A 3 -3.78 1.49 26.55
CA GLY A 3 -4.35 1.05 25.28
C GLY A 3 -4.40 -0.47 25.05
N LYS A 4 -3.84 -1.30 25.96
CA LYS A 4 -3.84 -2.77 25.81
C LYS A 4 -5.24 -3.37 25.59
N ALA A 5 -6.25 -2.92 26.34
CA ALA A 5 -7.61 -3.45 26.21
C ALA A 5 -8.23 -3.13 24.84
N ALA A 6 -8.02 -1.90 24.34
CA ALA A 6 -8.52 -1.50 23.03
C ALA A 6 -7.84 -2.28 21.90
N ALA A 7 -6.51 -2.43 21.95
CA ALA A 7 -5.76 -3.21 20.96
C ALA A 7 -6.16 -4.70 20.95
N LEU A 8 -6.44 -5.30 22.11
CA LEU A 8 -6.93 -6.68 22.18
C LEU A 8 -8.33 -6.83 21.57
N LYS A 9 -9.21 -5.84 21.79
CA LYS A 9 -10.54 -5.82 21.17
C LYS A 9 -10.44 -5.68 19.65
N GLU A 10 -9.65 -4.74 19.15
CA GLU A 10 -9.46 -4.58 17.69
C GLU A 10 -8.81 -5.82 17.05
N LYS A 11 -7.90 -6.50 17.75
CA LYS A 11 -7.36 -7.79 17.30
C LYS A 11 -8.44 -8.88 17.17
N GLN A 12 -9.45 -8.88 18.04
CA GLN A 12 -10.56 -9.84 17.98
C GLN A 12 -11.56 -9.47 16.87
N ASP A 13 -11.91 -8.20 16.76
CA ASP A 13 -12.93 -7.71 15.82
C ASP A 13 -12.39 -7.62 14.37
N GLY A 14 -11.07 -7.42 14.22
CA GLY A 14 -10.41 -7.13 12.96
C GLY A 14 -10.51 -5.65 12.56
N PRO A 15 -9.52 -5.13 11.80
CA PRO A 15 -9.56 -3.73 11.35
C PRO A 15 -10.57 -3.56 10.21
N LYS A 16 -11.21 -2.39 10.14
CA LYS A 16 -12.08 -2.01 9.00
C LYS A 16 -11.30 -1.63 7.74
N ARG A 17 -10.04 -1.24 7.90
CA ARG A 17 -9.13 -0.86 6.81
C ARG A 17 -7.78 -1.50 7.03
N THR A 18 -7.17 -1.99 5.97
CA THR A 18 -5.83 -2.55 5.99
C THR A 18 -4.88 -1.61 5.28
N ARG A 19 -3.70 -1.41 5.88
CA ARG A 19 -2.60 -0.71 5.23
C ARG A 19 -1.90 -1.68 4.28
N ILE A 20 -1.83 -1.33 3.01
CA ILE A 20 -1.19 -2.14 1.97
C ILE A 20 0.05 -1.43 1.40
N CYS A 21 0.99 -2.22 0.89
CA CYS A 21 2.10 -1.75 0.07
C CYS A 21 1.78 -2.07 -1.39
N MET A 22 2.17 -1.18 -2.30
CA MET A 22 1.81 -1.27 -3.71
C MET A 22 3.02 -0.93 -4.57
N GLN A 23 3.21 -1.68 -5.65
CA GLN A 23 4.04 -1.28 -6.78
C GLN A 23 3.16 -0.53 -7.78
N VAL A 24 3.64 0.60 -8.32
CA VAL A 24 2.89 1.44 -9.25
C VAL A 24 3.59 1.48 -10.61
N ASP A 25 2.83 1.32 -11.68
CA ASP A 25 3.31 1.51 -13.07
C ASP A 25 3.36 3.03 -13.39
N ALA A 26 4.20 3.73 -12.65
CA ALA A 26 4.53 5.13 -12.90
C ALA A 26 5.34 5.27 -14.20
N THR A 27 5.29 6.46 -14.80
CA THR A 27 6.05 6.77 -16.03
C THR A 27 7.15 7.78 -15.72
N ASP A 28 6.76 9.03 -15.52
CA ASP A 28 7.60 10.21 -15.37
C ASP A 28 7.33 10.94 -14.05
N THR A 29 6.31 10.49 -13.31
CA THR A 29 5.92 11.02 -12.00
C THR A 29 5.61 9.87 -11.05
N ASP A 30 6.33 9.82 -9.94
CA ASP A 30 6.06 8.88 -8.85
C ASP A 30 4.93 9.38 -7.94
N VAL A 31 4.28 8.42 -7.31
CA VAL A 31 3.33 8.66 -6.22
C VAL A 31 4.05 9.25 -4.99
N MET A 32 3.40 10.17 -4.27
CA MET A 32 3.98 10.87 -3.13
C MET A 32 3.13 10.74 -1.86
N GLY A 33 1.83 11.03 -1.94
CA GLY A 33 0.90 11.05 -0.83
C GLY A 33 -0.43 11.73 -1.19
N ASP A 34 -1.50 11.29 -0.52
CA ASP A 34 -2.90 11.72 -0.70
C ASP A 34 -3.54 11.37 -2.06
N GLU A 35 -2.84 10.67 -2.96
CA GLU A 35 -3.44 10.19 -4.21
C GLU A 35 -4.57 9.18 -3.93
N PRO A 36 -5.68 9.25 -4.67
CA PRO A 36 -6.80 8.33 -4.49
C PRO A 36 -6.45 6.94 -5.04
N ILE A 37 -6.85 5.91 -4.28
CA ILE A 37 -6.74 4.51 -4.68
C ILE A 37 -8.09 4.07 -5.26
N TRP A 38 -8.06 3.64 -6.52
CA TRP A 38 -9.21 3.19 -7.28
C TRP A 38 -9.26 1.66 -7.36
N VAL A 39 -10.46 1.10 -7.20
CA VAL A 39 -10.77 -0.32 -7.40
C VAL A 39 -12.15 -0.41 -8.04
N ASP A 40 -12.29 -1.19 -9.10
CA ASP A 40 -13.55 -1.35 -9.86
C ASP A 40 -14.20 0.00 -10.23
N GLY A 41 -13.39 0.98 -10.62
CA GLY A 41 -13.84 2.31 -11.02
C GLY A 41 -14.32 3.21 -9.87
N LYS A 42 -14.07 2.85 -8.61
CA LYS A 42 -14.43 3.65 -7.43
C LYS A 42 -13.21 4.00 -6.59
N VAL A 43 -13.18 5.21 -6.02
CA VAL A 43 -12.20 5.56 -4.98
C VAL A 43 -12.56 4.80 -3.71
N VAL A 44 -11.65 3.94 -3.25
CA VAL A 44 -11.84 3.15 -2.03
C VAL A 44 -10.87 3.54 -0.92
N GLY A 45 -9.80 4.26 -1.26
CA GLY A 45 -8.73 4.61 -0.31
C GLY A 45 -7.87 5.76 -0.77
N TRP A 46 -6.77 5.96 -0.06
CA TRP A 46 -5.78 6.99 -0.35
C TRP A 46 -4.38 6.48 -0.03
N VAL A 47 -3.40 7.06 -0.71
CA VAL A 47 -1.98 6.86 -0.45
C VAL A 47 -1.57 7.70 0.76
N THR A 48 -0.86 7.09 1.69
CA THR A 48 -0.27 7.77 2.86
C THR A 48 1.16 8.23 2.61
N SER A 49 1.90 7.48 1.80
CA SER A 49 3.30 7.75 1.47
C SER A 49 3.68 7.02 0.19
N GLY A 50 4.49 7.65 -0.64
CA GLY A 50 5.00 7.07 -1.88
C GLY A 50 6.40 7.56 -2.23
N GLY A 51 6.98 6.96 -3.27
CA GLY A 51 8.20 7.45 -3.92
C GLY A 51 8.92 6.38 -4.74
N TYR A 52 10.00 6.78 -5.40
CA TYR A 52 10.84 5.87 -6.18
C TYR A 52 11.85 5.12 -5.28
N GLY A 53 11.75 3.80 -5.26
CA GLY A 53 12.69 2.92 -4.59
C GLY A 53 13.92 2.63 -5.47
N HIS A 54 14.95 3.48 -5.42
CA HIS A 54 16.19 3.28 -6.20
C HIS A 54 16.88 1.92 -5.99
N GLY A 55 16.72 1.29 -4.82
CA GLY A 55 17.30 -0.03 -4.55
C GLY A 55 16.58 -1.19 -5.23
N VAL A 56 15.40 -0.94 -5.82
CA VAL A 56 14.52 -1.95 -6.41
C VAL A 56 13.97 -1.55 -7.79
N ASP A 57 14.32 -0.35 -8.26
CA ASP A 57 13.87 0.25 -9.53
C ASP A 57 12.34 0.25 -9.73
N GLN A 58 11.62 0.70 -8.70
CA GLN A 58 10.15 0.68 -8.69
C GLN A 58 9.58 1.95 -8.05
N SER A 59 8.46 2.43 -8.60
CA SER A 59 7.57 3.34 -7.89
C SER A 59 6.77 2.57 -6.85
N LEU A 60 6.80 3.03 -5.60
CA LEU A 60 6.18 2.35 -4.47
C LEU A 60 5.21 3.27 -3.75
N ALA A 61 4.08 2.72 -3.29
CA ALA A 61 3.09 3.42 -2.49
C ALA A 61 2.68 2.59 -1.27
N GLN A 62 2.25 3.27 -0.22
CA GLN A 62 1.57 2.66 0.93
C GLN A 62 0.29 3.42 1.23
N GLY A 63 -0.81 2.72 1.45
CA GLY A 63 -2.12 3.35 1.63
C GLY A 63 -3.14 2.47 2.33
N TYR A 64 -4.32 3.02 2.61
CA TYR A 64 -5.40 2.32 3.32
C TYR A 64 -6.60 2.03 2.43
N VAL A 65 -6.97 0.76 2.33
CA VAL A 65 -8.19 0.29 1.65
C VAL A 65 -9.08 -0.48 2.63
N PRO A 66 -10.39 -0.62 2.37
CA PRO A 66 -11.27 -1.50 3.14
C PRO A 66 -10.72 -2.94 3.18
N THR A 67 -10.73 -3.55 4.36
CA THR A 67 -10.11 -4.87 4.60
C THR A 67 -10.67 -5.95 3.70
N GLU A 68 -11.97 -5.91 3.43
CA GLU A 68 -12.71 -6.87 2.59
C GLU A 68 -12.29 -6.88 1.11
N LEU A 69 -11.62 -5.82 0.65
CA LEU A 69 -11.12 -5.73 -0.73
C LEU A 69 -9.73 -6.36 -0.89
N VAL A 70 -8.97 -6.51 0.20
CA VAL A 70 -7.58 -6.96 0.13
C VAL A 70 -7.53 -8.44 -0.24
N LYS A 71 -7.17 -8.71 -1.50
CA LYS A 71 -6.98 -10.04 -2.07
C LYS A 71 -5.66 -10.07 -2.86
N PRO A 72 -4.99 -11.23 -2.98
CA PRO A 72 -3.72 -11.33 -3.70
C PRO A 72 -3.77 -10.85 -5.16
N ASP A 73 -4.93 -11.01 -5.82
CA ASP A 73 -5.20 -10.67 -7.22
C ASP A 73 -5.98 -9.36 -7.39
N MET A 74 -6.09 -8.57 -6.32
CA MET A 74 -6.79 -7.28 -6.34
C MET A 74 -6.16 -6.34 -7.37
N GLN A 75 -6.96 -5.92 -8.34
CA GLN A 75 -6.58 -4.92 -9.33
C GLN A 75 -6.93 -3.53 -8.78
N MET A 76 -5.97 -2.62 -8.86
CA MET A 76 -6.12 -1.27 -8.37
C MET A 76 -5.41 -0.28 -9.28
N GLU A 77 -5.83 0.97 -9.21
CA GLU A 77 -5.17 2.09 -9.87
C GLU A 77 -4.90 3.19 -8.85
N ILE A 78 -3.83 3.95 -9.06
CA ILE A 78 -3.54 5.17 -8.31
C ILE A 78 -3.61 6.33 -9.28
N GLU A 79 -4.35 7.39 -8.94
CA GLU A 79 -4.43 8.58 -9.78
C GLU A 79 -3.32 9.55 -9.44
N ILE A 80 -2.38 9.71 -10.36
CA ILE A 80 -1.23 10.61 -10.24
C ILE A 80 -1.46 11.76 -11.22
N LEU A 81 -1.60 12.97 -10.71
CA LEU A 81 -1.84 14.18 -11.51
C LEU A 81 -3.01 14.07 -12.52
N GLY A 82 -4.08 13.36 -12.14
CA GLY A 82 -5.26 13.15 -12.97
C GLY A 82 -5.20 11.94 -13.92
N GLU A 83 -4.08 11.21 -13.94
CA GLU A 83 -3.92 9.99 -14.73
C GLU A 83 -3.93 8.74 -13.84
N ARG A 84 -4.77 7.76 -14.19
CA ARG A 84 -4.83 6.49 -13.45
C ARG A 84 -3.72 5.56 -13.92
N ARG A 85 -2.91 5.10 -12.96
CA ARG A 85 -1.80 4.16 -13.17
C ARG A 85 -2.09 2.85 -12.48
N VAL A 86 -1.84 1.75 -13.17
CA VAL A 86 -1.99 0.41 -12.60
C VAL A 86 -1.11 0.29 -11.37
N ALA A 87 -1.67 -0.25 -10.29
CA ALA A 87 -0.95 -0.59 -9.09
C ALA A 87 -1.25 -2.04 -8.70
N ARG A 88 -0.24 -2.70 -8.10
CA ARG A 88 -0.31 -4.11 -7.70
C ARG A 88 0.07 -4.25 -6.24
N LEU A 89 -0.61 -5.13 -5.54
CA LEU A 89 -0.30 -5.42 -4.14
C LEU A 89 1.13 -5.97 -4.01
N GLN A 90 1.91 -5.39 -3.10
CA GLN A 90 3.24 -5.83 -2.73
C GLN A 90 3.17 -6.48 -1.35
N THR A 91 3.27 -7.81 -1.30
CA THR A 91 3.08 -8.59 -0.07
C THR A 91 4.36 -8.84 0.73
N GLU A 92 5.52 -8.64 0.11
CA GLU A 92 6.83 -8.77 0.76
C GLU A 92 7.57 -7.43 0.74
N PRO A 93 8.52 -7.19 1.66
CA PRO A 93 9.41 -6.04 1.52
C PRO A 93 10.09 -6.06 0.14
N PRO A 94 10.04 -4.97 -0.63
CA PRO A 94 10.59 -4.97 -1.99
C PRO A 94 12.13 -5.11 -1.98
N PHE A 95 12.78 -4.76 -0.87
CA PHE A 95 14.22 -4.85 -0.69
C PHE A 95 14.57 -5.77 0.49
N ASP A 96 15.48 -6.72 0.26
CA ASP A 96 16.00 -7.68 1.26
C ASP A 96 14.90 -8.27 2.19
N PRO A 97 13.89 -8.97 1.64
CA PRO A 97 12.77 -9.50 2.43
C PRO A 97 13.19 -10.49 3.52
N GLN A 98 14.36 -11.11 3.38
CA GLN A 98 14.94 -12.03 4.36
C GLN A 98 15.82 -11.34 5.41
N ALA A 99 16.03 -10.02 5.29
CA ALA A 99 16.89 -9.21 6.15
C ALA A 99 18.33 -9.76 6.28
N LEU A 100 18.87 -10.38 5.23
CA LEU A 100 20.19 -11.01 5.27
C LEU A 100 21.31 -9.99 5.42
N ARG A 101 21.13 -8.76 4.90
CA ARG A 101 22.16 -7.72 4.97
C ARG A 101 22.30 -7.13 6.37
N MET A 102 21.22 -7.07 7.14
CA MET A 102 21.22 -6.52 8.50
C MET A 102 21.65 -7.51 9.58
N ARG A 103 21.63 -8.82 9.29
CA ARG A 103 21.88 -9.89 10.26
C ARG A 103 23.33 -10.42 10.25
N MET A 104 24.17 -9.89 9.36
CA MET A 104 25.61 -10.18 9.33
C MET A 104 26.38 -9.36 10.36
#